data_AF-A0A498M8P2-F1
#
_entry.id   AF-A0A498M8P2-F1
#
_cell.length_a   1.000
_cell.length_b   1.000
_cell.length_c   1.000
_cell.angle_alpha   90.00
_cell.angle_beta   90.00
_cell.angle_gamma   90.00
#
_symmetry.space_group_name_H-M   'P 1'
#
loop_
_entity.id
_entity.type
_entity.pdbx_description
1 polymer ?
#
loop_
_entity_poly.entity_id
_entity_poly.type
_entity_poly.pdbx_seq_one_letter_code
_entity_poly.pdbx_strand_id
1 'polypeptide(L)'
;MKSSLKQWRRLALGLMLVWVLVFLALLSYFMESRVDDPHSAAALSYTDTRRLTSLQGNPRTIMATHLGLATSSTPSASSNTQQEQSQEENPSADPQPSPLSQEAYPYPDLQSLAAWSAFGTQDVGSRSAAILANPKHHFNTSSLYKNVTLVAWDPAPYTLNLHKWYSNPDYNLFTPYMEHRMHFPAQPFYILHPKYIWQLWDVIQGNNLENIQPNPPSSGFIGILLMMSLCEEVHVYEYIPSLRQTDLCHYHERYYDAACTLGAYHPLLYEKMLIQRVNVGSEDDLKRKGKVTLPGFKNVHCEP
;
A
#
# COMPACT_ATOMS: atom_id res chain seq x y z
N MET A 1 69.79 -3.56 -21.61
CA MET A 1 68.72 -3.46 -20.57
C MET A 1 67.48 -2.65 -20.98
N LYS A 2 67.49 -1.77 -22.00
CA LYS A 2 66.33 -0.92 -22.38
C LYS A 2 65.22 -1.62 -23.21
N SER A 3 65.53 -2.73 -23.89
CA SER A 3 64.57 -3.47 -24.73
C SER A 3 63.53 -4.26 -23.90
N SER A 4 63.99 -4.92 -22.84
CA SER A 4 63.15 -5.74 -21.95
C SER A 4 62.05 -4.92 -21.27
N LEU A 5 62.33 -3.70 -20.80
CA LEU A 5 61.34 -2.82 -20.15
C LEU A 5 60.21 -2.39 -21.09
N LYS A 6 60.47 -2.20 -22.38
CA LYS A 6 59.43 -1.86 -23.37
C LYS A 6 58.55 -3.07 -23.68
N GLN A 7 59.14 -4.25 -23.73
CA GLN A 7 58.41 -5.50 -23.94
C GLN A 7 57.52 -5.83 -22.74
N TRP A 8 58.01 -5.65 -21.51
CA TRP A 8 57.22 -5.80 -20.29
C TRP A 8 56.06 -4.82 -20.20
N ARG A 9 56.26 -3.55 -20.58
CA ARG A 9 55.15 -2.58 -20.64
C ARG A 9 54.09 -2.98 -21.67
N ARG A 10 54.48 -3.50 -22.83
CA ARG A 10 53.53 -3.97 -23.85
C ARG A 10 52.74 -5.20 -23.38
N LEU A 11 53.41 -6.12 -22.70
CA LEU A 11 52.75 -7.29 -22.10
C LEU A 11 51.78 -6.89 -20.97
N ALA A 12 52.19 -5.95 -20.11
CA ALA A 12 51.32 -5.44 -19.04
C ALA A 12 50.09 -4.70 -19.60
N LEU A 13 50.27 -3.87 -20.64
CA LEU A 13 49.14 -3.19 -21.32
C LEU A 13 48.21 -4.19 -22.00
N GLY A 14 48.76 -5.24 -22.64
CA GLY A 14 47.97 -6.32 -23.21
C GLY A 14 47.14 -7.07 -22.16
N LEU A 15 47.76 -7.41 -21.03
CA LEU A 15 47.08 -8.04 -19.89
C LEU A 15 45.96 -7.14 -19.33
N MET A 16 46.22 -5.84 -19.14
CA MET A 16 45.22 -4.89 -18.66
C MET A 16 44.04 -4.76 -19.63
N LEU A 17 44.30 -4.71 -20.94
CA LEU A 17 43.24 -4.65 -21.96
C LEU A 17 42.37 -5.92 -21.92
N VAL A 18 42.99 -7.09 -21.85
CA VAL A 18 42.27 -8.36 -21.73
C VAL A 18 41.45 -8.39 -20.44
N TRP A 19 42.00 -7.92 -19.33
CA TRP A 19 41.29 -7.88 -18.05
C TRP A 19 40.10 -6.92 -18.09
N VAL A 20 40.23 -5.75 -18.70
CA VAL A 20 39.13 -4.80 -18.91
C VAL A 20 38.04 -5.41 -19.80
N LEU A 21 38.41 -6.11 -20.87
CA LEU A 21 37.44 -6.77 -21.75
C LEU A 21 36.70 -7.91 -21.03
N VAL A 22 37.39 -8.70 -20.20
CA VAL A 22 36.77 -9.73 -19.35
C VAL A 22 35.85 -9.10 -18.31
N PHE A 23 36.29 -8.02 -17.65
CA PHE A 23 35.46 -7.29 -16.70
C PHE A 23 34.22 -6.70 -17.36
N LEU A 24 34.36 -6.09 -18.53
CA LEU A 24 33.21 -5.59 -19.30
C LEU A 24 32.29 -6.72 -19.73
N ALA A 25 32.81 -7.86 -20.21
CA ALA A 25 31.97 -9.00 -20.57
C ALA A 25 31.23 -9.60 -19.36
N LEU A 26 31.90 -9.69 -18.20
CA LEU A 26 31.27 -10.13 -16.94
C LEU A 26 30.25 -9.11 -16.45
N LEU A 27 30.54 -7.80 -16.55
CA LEU A 27 29.62 -6.74 -16.19
C LEU A 27 28.40 -6.76 -17.11
N SER A 28 28.59 -6.89 -18.43
CA SER A 28 27.51 -7.10 -19.39
C SER A 28 26.71 -8.34 -19.03
N TYR A 29 27.34 -9.48 -18.77
CA TYR A 29 26.65 -10.70 -18.36
C TYR A 29 25.86 -10.54 -17.05
N PHE A 30 26.41 -9.82 -16.05
CA PHE A 30 25.72 -9.53 -14.80
C PHE A 30 24.60 -8.50 -14.95
N MET A 31 24.71 -7.58 -15.90
CA MET A 31 23.67 -6.60 -16.20
C MET A 31 22.57 -7.23 -17.07
N GLU A 32 22.92 -8.06 -18.05
CA GLU A 32 21.99 -8.79 -18.92
C GLU A 32 21.25 -9.89 -18.13
N SER A 33 21.93 -10.63 -17.25
CA SER A 33 21.26 -11.60 -16.35
C SER A 33 20.33 -10.96 -15.33
N ARG A 34 20.42 -9.64 -15.10
CA ARG A 34 19.45 -8.88 -14.29
C ARG A 34 18.33 -8.25 -15.12
N VAL A 35 18.44 -8.25 -16.45
CA VAL A 35 17.47 -7.61 -17.36
C VAL A 35 16.62 -8.65 -18.10
N ASP A 36 17.11 -9.87 -18.30
CA ASP A 36 16.40 -10.93 -19.06
C ASP A 36 15.65 -11.97 -18.21
N ASP A 37 15.28 -11.64 -16.97
CA ASP A 37 14.44 -12.55 -16.16
C ASP A 37 13.10 -11.93 -15.76
N PRO A 38 12.08 -11.98 -16.65
CA PRO A 38 10.70 -11.64 -16.31
C PRO A 38 10.14 -12.49 -15.17
N HIS A 39 10.80 -13.62 -14.84
CA HIS A 39 10.34 -14.57 -13.84
C HIS A 39 10.81 -14.25 -12.41
N SER A 40 11.79 -13.37 -12.22
CA SER A 40 12.27 -13.01 -10.88
C SER A 40 11.27 -12.06 -10.15
N ALA A 41 10.71 -11.09 -10.88
CA ALA A 41 9.60 -10.27 -10.38
C ALA A 41 8.30 -11.08 -10.26
N ALA A 42 8.07 -12.04 -11.18
CA ALA A 42 6.93 -12.93 -11.11
C ALA A 42 7.01 -13.93 -9.94
N ALA A 43 8.22 -14.35 -9.51
CA ALA A 43 8.40 -15.27 -8.39
C ALA A 43 8.13 -14.60 -7.03
N LEU A 44 8.61 -13.37 -6.82
CA LEU A 44 8.25 -12.53 -5.66
C LEU A 44 6.76 -12.16 -5.71
N SER A 45 6.26 -11.75 -6.87
CA SER A 45 4.84 -11.50 -7.09
C SER A 45 4.00 -12.74 -6.80
N TYR A 46 4.43 -13.94 -7.18
CA TYR A 46 3.69 -15.17 -6.92
C TYR A 46 3.67 -15.54 -5.44
N THR A 47 4.80 -15.45 -4.71
CA THR A 47 4.82 -15.73 -3.26
C THR A 47 4.06 -14.70 -2.45
N ASP A 48 4.14 -13.42 -2.83
CA ASP A 48 3.47 -12.32 -2.13
C ASP A 48 1.99 -12.23 -2.49
N THR A 49 1.64 -12.49 -3.75
CA THR A 49 0.25 -12.71 -4.17
C THR A 49 -0.30 -13.96 -3.50
N ARG A 50 0.49 -15.03 -3.30
CA ARG A 50 0.08 -16.20 -2.51
C ARG A 50 -0.09 -15.85 -1.03
N ARG A 51 0.72 -14.96 -0.45
CA ARG A 51 0.49 -14.48 0.92
C ARG A 51 -0.82 -13.68 1.01
N LEU A 52 -1.10 -12.75 0.08
CA LEU A 52 -2.35 -11.99 0.05
C LEU A 52 -3.59 -12.87 -0.26
N THR A 53 -3.48 -13.81 -1.20
CA THR A 53 -4.57 -14.74 -1.58
C THR A 53 -4.76 -15.89 -0.59
N SER A 54 -3.70 -16.37 0.06
CA SER A 54 -3.79 -17.33 1.17
C SER A 54 -4.47 -16.71 2.39
N LEU A 55 -4.34 -15.40 2.61
CA LEU A 55 -5.05 -14.67 3.66
C LEU A 55 -6.52 -14.43 3.32
N GLN A 56 -6.88 -14.34 2.03
CA GLN A 56 -8.28 -14.29 1.57
C GLN A 56 -8.98 -15.67 1.61
N GLY A 57 -8.25 -16.76 1.89
CA GLY A 57 -8.77 -18.13 1.82
C GLY A 57 -8.74 -18.95 3.12
N ASN A 58 -8.27 -18.41 4.25
CA ASN A 58 -8.19 -19.18 5.50
C ASN A 58 -8.24 -18.32 6.78
N PRO A 59 -9.38 -18.25 7.50
CA PRO A 59 -9.51 -17.47 8.74
C PRO A 59 -8.97 -18.19 9.99
N ARG A 60 -8.25 -19.31 9.87
CA ARG A 60 -7.76 -20.05 11.03
C ARG A 60 -6.33 -20.49 10.84
N THR A 61 -5.40 -19.74 11.44
CA THR A 61 -4.29 -20.22 12.28
C THR A 61 -3.44 -19.01 12.64
N ILE A 62 -3.40 -18.61 13.91
CA ILE A 62 -2.17 -18.31 14.68
C ILE A 62 -2.58 -18.03 16.13
N MET A 63 -1.88 -18.73 17.02
CA MET A 63 -2.12 -18.87 18.45
C MET A 63 -2.09 -17.53 19.19
N ALA A 64 -3.17 -17.23 19.93
CA ALA A 64 -3.05 -16.48 21.15
C ALA A 64 -2.41 -17.40 22.20
N THR A 65 -1.15 -17.18 22.53
CA THR A 65 -0.57 -17.71 23.77
C THR A 65 -1.19 -16.97 24.94
N HIS A 66 -2.37 -17.41 25.39
CA HIS A 66 -2.84 -17.11 26.73
C HIS A 66 -2.23 -18.16 27.68
N LEU A 67 -1.29 -17.71 28.52
CA LEU A 67 -0.88 -18.43 29.72
C LEU A 67 -2.11 -18.65 30.60
N GLY A 68 -2.23 -19.89 31.09
CA GLY A 68 -3.50 -20.47 31.49
C GLY A 68 -4.05 -20.02 32.84
N LEU A 69 -5.30 -20.39 33.07
CA LEU A 69 -5.73 -20.99 34.32
C LEU A 69 -6.85 -21.99 34.01
N ALA A 70 -6.69 -23.20 34.54
CA ALA A 70 -7.59 -24.32 34.32
C ALA A 70 -8.83 -24.22 35.22
N THR A 71 -10.00 -24.54 34.68
CA THR A 71 -11.05 -25.25 35.42
C THR A 71 -11.93 -26.08 34.47
N SER A 72 -12.08 -27.34 34.87
CA SER A 72 -12.84 -28.42 34.28
C SER A 72 -14.36 -28.25 34.36
N SER A 73 -15.11 -28.65 33.33
CA SER A 73 -16.33 -29.46 33.47
C SER A 73 -16.76 -30.07 32.12
N THR A 74 -17.27 -31.28 32.20
CA THR A 74 -17.57 -32.28 31.16
C THR A 74 -18.94 -32.07 30.46
N PRO A 75 -19.23 -32.80 29.35
CA PRO A 75 -20.23 -32.42 28.36
C PRO A 75 -21.62 -33.05 28.60
N SER A 76 -22.65 -32.47 27.98
CA SER A 76 -23.97 -33.09 27.85
C SER A 76 -24.41 -33.09 26.39
N ALA A 77 -24.76 -34.28 25.91
CA ALA A 77 -25.26 -34.59 24.59
C ALA A 77 -26.79 -34.63 24.57
N SER A 78 -27.40 -34.23 23.45
CA SER A 78 -28.72 -34.67 22.94
C SER A 78 -28.99 -33.90 21.64
N SER A 79 -28.82 -34.48 20.45
CA SER A 79 -29.81 -35.28 19.69
C SER A 79 -31.14 -34.54 19.43
N ASN A 80 -31.40 -34.17 18.17
CA ASN A 80 -32.55 -34.69 17.44
C ASN A 80 -32.51 -34.36 15.94
N THR A 81 -32.68 -35.42 15.16
CA THR A 81 -32.85 -35.50 13.72
C THR A 81 -34.35 -35.42 13.41
N GLN A 82 -34.77 -34.61 12.44
CA GLN A 82 -35.97 -34.90 11.64
C GLN A 82 -35.73 -34.48 10.18
N GLN A 83 -35.82 -35.48 9.31
CA GLN A 83 -35.96 -35.43 7.86
C GLN A 83 -37.44 -35.57 7.52
N GLU A 84 -37.92 -34.77 6.55
CA GLU A 84 -39.05 -35.06 5.63
C GLU A 84 -38.91 -34.05 4.47
N GLN A 85 -38.30 -34.39 3.34
CA GLN A 85 -38.79 -35.14 2.17
C GLN A 85 -39.52 -34.27 1.12
N SER A 86 -38.73 -33.84 0.12
CA SER A 86 -38.97 -33.64 -1.32
C SER A 86 -40.40 -33.48 -1.88
N GLN A 87 -40.61 -32.36 -2.59
CA GLN A 87 -41.43 -32.31 -3.82
C GLN A 87 -40.62 -31.67 -4.95
N GLU A 88 -40.60 -32.38 -6.07
CA GLU A 88 -39.86 -32.09 -7.30
C GLU A 88 -40.88 -31.69 -8.37
N GLU A 89 -40.80 -30.47 -8.93
CA GLU A 89 -41.51 -30.09 -10.15
C GLU A 89 -40.68 -29.05 -10.93
N ASN A 90 -40.47 -29.31 -12.22
CA ASN A 90 -39.73 -28.50 -13.20
C ASN A 90 -40.36 -28.81 -14.58
N PRO A 91 -40.24 -28.01 -15.66
CA PRO A 91 -39.78 -26.63 -15.82
C PRO A 91 -40.80 -25.74 -16.58
N SER A 92 -40.46 -24.45 -16.76
CA SER A 92 -40.91 -23.52 -17.84
C SER A 92 -41.84 -22.38 -17.40
N ALA A 93 -41.24 -21.29 -16.92
CA ALA A 93 -41.70 -19.92 -17.18
C ALA A 93 -40.60 -18.95 -16.71
N ASP A 94 -39.96 -18.25 -17.64
CA ASP A 94 -39.07 -17.11 -17.35
C ASP A 94 -39.88 -15.94 -16.75
N PRO A 95 -39.56 -15.44 -15.54
CA PRO A 95 -40.06 -14.16 -15.09
C PRO A 95 -38.98 -13.09 -15.32
N GLN A 96 -39.32 -12.21 -16.26
CA GLN A 96 -38.71 -10.93 -16.58
C GLN A 96 -38.12 -10.17 -15.37
N PRO A 97 -36.95 -9.51 -15.49
CA PRO A 97 -36.31 -8.85 -14.36
C PRO A 97 -37.11 -7.64 -13.88
N SER A 98 -37.55 -7.69 -12.63
CA SER A 98 -38.02 -6.53 -11.86
C SER A 98 -36.91 -5.47 -11.80
N PRO A 99 -37.23 -4.16 -11.90
CA PRO A 99 -36.22 -3.14 -11.75
C PRO A 99 -35.74 -3.17 -10.30
N LEU A 100 -34.49 -3.61 -10.13
CA LEU A 100 -33.78 -3.52 -8.86
C LEU A 100 -33.80 -2.05 -8.44
N SER A 101 -34.49 -1.77 -7.34
CA SER A 101 -34.41 -0.51 -6.62
C SER A 101 -32.95 -0.15 -6.42
N GLN A 102 -32.48 0.85 -7.18
CA GLN A 102 -31.21 1.51 -6.92
C GLN A 102 -31.37 2.25 -5.59
N GLU A 103 -31.09 1.54 -4.49
CA GLU A 103 -30.71 2.21 -3.26
C GLU A 103 -29.41 2.94 -3.53
N ALA A 104 -29.56 4.23 -3.85
CA ALA A 104 -28.47 5.18 -3.88
C ALA A 104 -27.97 5.35 -2.44
N TYR A 105 -26.96 4.55 -2.08
CA TYR A 105 -26.20 4.77 -0.86
C TYR A 105 -25.71 6.22 -0.86
N PRO A 106 -25.93 7.00 0.22
CA PRO A 106 -25.42 8.35 0.31
C PRO A 106 -23.90 8.28 0.40
N TYR A 107 -23.25 8.35 -0.76
CA TYR A 107 -21.82 8.60 -0.84
C TYR A 107 -21.53 9.95 -0.15
N PRO A 108 -20.45 10.06 0.64
CA PRO A 108 -19.94 11.37 1.02
C PRO A 108 -19.66 12.18 -0.25
N ASP A 109 -19.78 13.50 -0.15
CA ASP A 109 -19.63 14.45 -1.26
C ASP A 109 -18.52 14.04 -2.25
N LEU A 110 -18.87 14.01 -3.53
CA LEU A 110 -18.02 13.58 -4.65
C LEU A 110 -16.69 14.35 -4.68
N GLN A 111 -16.67 15.58 -4.17
CA GLN A 111 -15.49 16.44 -4.07
C GLN A 111 -14.56 16.04 -2.92
N SER A 112 -15.12 15.61 -1.79
CA SER A 112 -14.37 15.02 -0.68
C SER A 112 -13.78 13.66 -1.08
N LEU A 113 -14.56 12.80 -1.75
CA LEU A 113 -14.05 11.55 -2.31
C LEU A 113 -12.95 11.78 -3.34
N ALA A 114 -13.07 12.79 -4.22
CA ALA A 114 -12.06 13.12 -5.22
C ALA A 114 -10.73 13.64 -4.61
N ALA A 115 -10.81 14.41 -3.53
CA ALA A 115 -9.64 14.94 -2.82
C ALA A 115 -8.83 13.84 -2.12
N TRP A 116 -9.52 12.89 -1.48
CA TRP A 116 -8.90 11.77 -0.78
C TRP A 116 -8.58 10.61 -1.72
N SER A 117 -9.35 10.42 -2.79
CA SER A 117 -8.98 9.50 -3.87
C SER A 117 -7.70 9.98 -4.52
N ALA A 118 -7.51 11.28 -4.77
CA ALA A 118 -6.22 11.79 -5.27
C ALA A 118 -5.02 11.38 -4.38
N PHE A 119 -5.21 11.28 -3.07
CA PHE A 119 -4.23 10.79 -2.09
C PHE A 119 -3.97 9.27 -2.13
N GLY A 120 -4.89 8.48 -2.70
CA GLY A 120 -4.77 7.04 -2.86
C GLY A 120 -4.51 6.59 -4.30
N THR A 121 -4.77 7.46 -5.28
CA THR A 121 -4.91 7.08 -6.69
C THR A 121 -3.88 7.70 -7.60
N GLN A 122 -3.12 8.70 -7.12
CA GLN A 122 -1.84 9.11 -7.69
C GLN A 122 -0.65 8.60 -6.86
N ASP A 123 -0.92 7.88 -5.77
CA ASP A 123 -0.03 7.77 -4.63
C ASP A 123 0.22 6.33 -4.17
N VAL A 124 -0.01 5.33 -5.04
CA VAL A 124 0.41 3.95 -4.73
C VAL A 124 1.95 3.77 -4.84
N GLY A 125 2.66 4.83 -5.23
CA GLY A 125 4.12 4.92 -5.15
C GLY A 125 4.69 6.33 -5.02
N SER A 126 3.86 7.34 -4.73
CA SER A 126 4.23 8.76 -4.78
C SER A 126 4.02 9.44 -3.41
N ARG A 127 5.03 10.19 -2.98
CA ARG A 127 5.08 10.91 -1.70
C ARG A 127 4.32 12.22 -1.88
N SER A 128 3.42 12.60 -0.97
CA SER A 128 2.57 13.80 -1.20
C SER A 128 3.37 15.10 -1.44
N ALA A 129 4.52 15.29 -0.79
CA ALA A 129 5.43 16.42 -1.07
C ALA A 129 5.98 16.44 -2.51
N ALA A 130 6.06 15.29 -3.18
CA ALA A 130 6.46 15.21 -4.59
C ALA A 130 5.39 15.79 -5.52
N ILE A 131 4.10 15.68 -5.18
CA ILE A 131 3.00 16.31 -5.94
C ILE A 131 3.14 17.84 -5.90
N LEU A 132 3.45 18.40 -4.73
CA LEU A 132 3.66 19.84 -4.57
C LEU A 132 4.91 20.31 -5.34
N ALA A 133 5.98 19.52 -5.34
CA ALA A 133 7.27 19.91 -5.89
C ALA A 133 7.36 19.71 -7.42
N ASN A 134 6.56 18.81 -8.01
CA ASN A 134 6.68 18.46 -9.42
C ASN A 134 5.64 19.21 -10.28
N PRO A 135 6.09 20.05 -11.24
CA PRO A 135 5.20 20.88 -12.04
C PRO A 135 4.23 20.08 -12.94
N LYS A 136 4.52 18.81 -13.22
CA LYS A 136 3.62 17.93 -14.00
C LYS A 136 2.25 17.73 -13.36
N HIS A 137 2.16 17.86 -12.03
CA HIS A 137 0.89 17.69 -11.33
C HIS A 137 0.03 18.95 -11.35
N HIS A 138 0.53 20.07 -11.87
CA HIS A 138 -0.21 21.32 -11.99
C HIS A 138 -0.88 21.76 -10.68
N PHE A 139 -0.20 21.54 -9.54
CA PHE A 139 -0.78 21.69 -8.20
C PHE A 139 -1.46 23.05 -7.98
N ASN A 140 -0.77 24.15 -8.31
CA ASN A 140 -1.29 25.50 -8.12
C ASN A 140 -2.42 25.89 -9.08
N THR A 141 -2.50 25.27 -10.27
CA THR A 141 -3.42 25.70 -11.33
C THR A 141 -4.65 24.82 -11.47
N SER A 142 -4.50 23.51 -11.25
CA SER A 142 -5.56 22.51 -11.37
C SER A 142 -6.71 22.77 -10.39
N SER A 143 -7.94 22.58 -10.84
CA SER A 143 -9.12 22.62 -9.97
C SER A 143 -9.20 21.44 -9.01
N LEU A 144 -8.46 20.35 -9.27
CA LEU A 144 -8.45 19.15 -8.44
C LEU A 144 -8.03 19.43 -6.98
N TYR A 145 -7.14 20.41 -6.77
CA TYR A 145 -6.59 20.74 -5.46
C TYR A 145 -7.25 21.97 -4.81
N LYS A 146 -8.37 22.46 -5.35
CA LYS A 146 -9.06 23.65 -4.85
C LYS A 146 -10.34 23.26 -4.13
N ASN A 147 -10.75 24.06 -3.15
CA ASN A 147 -11.98 23.87 -2.36
C ASN A 147 -12.05 22.53 -1.60
N VAL A 148 -10.89 21.99 -1.22
CA VAL A 148 -10.75 20.74 -0.48
C VAL A 148 -9.79 20.95 0.70
N THR A 149 -9.89 20.12 1.73
CA THR A 149 -8.86 20.10 2.78
C THR A 149 -7.63 19.40 2.25
N LEU A 150 -6.49 20.08 2.28
CA LEU A 150 -5.22 19.53 1.84
C LEU A 150 -4.40 19.11 3.06
N VAL A 151 -3.68 18.01 2.91
CA VAL A 151 -2.70 17.53 3.88
C VAL A 151 -1.46 17.16 3.09
N ALA A 152 -0.30 17.69 3.47
CA ALA A 152 0.97 17.31 2.87
C ALA A 152 1.88 16.67 3.92
N TRP A 153 2.78 15.81 3.47
CA TRP A 153 3.75 15.12 4.29
C TRP A 153 5.03 14.88 3.50
N ASP A 154 6.16 14.91 4.21
CA ASP A 154 7.47 14.64 3.67
C ASP A 154 8.22 13.68 4.61
N PRO A 155 8.96 12.70 4.09
CA PRO A 155 9.80 11.84 4.93
C PRO A 155 10.84 12.67 5.68
N ALA A 156 10.90 12.52 7.00
CA ALA A 156 12.01 13.04 7.81
C ALA A 156 12.92 11.89 8.25
N PRO A 157 14.18 12.15 8.66
CA PRO A 157 15.00 11.15 9.33
C PRO A 157 14.30 10.59 10.58
N TYR A 158 14.47 9.30 10.86
CA TYR A 158 13.89 8.63 12.05
C TYR A 158 14.31 9.29 13.38
N THR A 159 15.41 10.06 13.40
CA THR A 159 15.84 10.82 14.58
C THR A 159 14.91 12.00 14.94
N LEU A 160 13.94 12.33 14.06
CA LEU A 160 12.92 13.36 14.28
C LEU A 160 13.45 14.76 14.61
N ASN A 161 14.66 15.10 14.16
CA ASN A 161 15.18 16.45 14.30
C ASN A 161 14.46 17.40 13.32
N LEU A 162 13.48 18.15 13.82
CA LEU A 162 12.66 19.06 13.01
C LEU A 162 13.47 20.19 12.37
N HIS A 163 14.50 20.71 13.04
CA HIS A 163 15.37 21.73 12.44
C HIS A 163 16.15 21.16 11.25
N LYS A 164 16.66 19.93 11.38
CA LYS A 164 17.36 19.25 10.29
C LYS A 164 16.42 18.94 9.12
N TRP A 165 15.21 18.45 9.43
CA TRP A 165 14.19 18.18 8.41
C TRP A 165 13.74 19.45 7.69
N TYR A 166 13.46 20.52 8.41
CA TYR A 166 13.07 21.80 7.81
C TYR A 166 14.17 22.38 6.91
N SER A 167 15.44 22.30 7.34
CA SER A 167 16.58 22.80 6.58
C SER A 167 16.95 21.93 5.37
N ASN A 168 16.59 20.64 5.38
CA ASN A 168 16.91 19.70 4.29
C ASN A 168 15.81 18.62 4.18
N PRO A 169 14.62 18.98 3.70
CA PRO A 169 13.53 18.03 3.49
C PRO A 169 13.84 17.12 2.29
N ASP A 170 13.16 15.99 2.21
CA ASP A 170 13.38 15.03 1.11
C ASP A 170 12.87 15.61 -0.23
N TYR A 171 11.75 16.35 -0.18
CA TYR A 171 11.28 17.21 -1.27
C TYR A 171 11.09 18.64 -0.80
N ASN A 172 11.07 19.59 -1.75
CA ASN A 172 10.72 20.97 -1.47
C ASN A 172 9.24 21.11 -1.09
N LEU A 173 8.89 20.75 0.14
CA LEU A 173 7.54 20.81 0.70
C LEU A 173 7.15 22.25 1.05
N PHE A 174 8.04 22.99 1.70
CA PHE A 174 7.69 24.25 2.37
C PHE A 174 7.44 25.42 1.41
N THR A 175 8.23 25.52 0.32
CA THR A 175 8.06 26.61 -0.66
C THR A 175 6.68 26.56 -1.34
N PRO A 176 6.29 25.46 -2.02
CA PRO A 176 4.97 25.38 -2.66
C PRO A 176 3.82 25.42 -1.64
N TYR A 177 4.01 24.89 -0.43
CA TYR A 177 3.03 25.04 0.65
C TYR A 177 2.79 26.52 1.00
N MET A 178 3.86 27.30 1.20
CA MET A 178 3.76 28.73 1.50
C MET A 178 3.12 29.51 0.36
N GLU A 179 3.51 29.24 -0.89
CA GLU A 179 2.91 29.85 -2.07
C GLU A 179 1.41 29.58 -2.16
N HIS A 180 0.98 28.32 -1.93
CA HIS A 180 -0.45 27.96 -1.95
C HIS A 180 -1.22 28.68 -0.85
N ARG A 181 -0.68 28.72 0.38
CA ARG A 181 -1.32 29.41 1.52
C ARG A 181 -1.44 30.93 1.31
N MET A 182 -0.53 31.55 0.54
CA MET A 182 -0.65 32.97 0.17
C MET A 182 -1.79 33.22 -0.83
N HIS A 183 -1.98 32.33 -1.81
CA HIS A 183 -3.03 32.49 -2.83
C HIS A 183 -4.41 32.04 -2.35
N PHE A 184 -4.47 31.02 -1.47
CA PHE A 184 -5.71 30.40 -0.98
C PHE A 184 -5.75 30.39 0.55
N PRO A 185 -5.74 31.57 1.22
CA PRO A 185 -5.61 31.65 2.68
C PRO A 185 -6.79 31.01 3.43
N ALA A 186 -7.97 30.96 2.82
CA ALA A 186 -9.17 30.36 3.41
C ALA A 186 -9.23 28.82 3.26
N GLN A 187 -8.48 28.22 2.34
CA GLN A 187 -8.49 26.78 2.13
C GLN A 187 -7.64 26.07 3.20
N PRO A 188 -8.20 25.12 3.98
CA PRO A 188 -7.41 24.35 4.94
C PRO A 188 -6.30 23.56 4.26
N PHE A 189 -5.05 23.77 4.69
CA PHE A 189 -3.90 23.04 4.20
C PHE A 189 -2.92 22.81 5.35
N TYR A 190 -2.70 21.55 5.70
CA TYR A 190 -1.88 21.13 6.86
C TYR A 190 -0.61 20.40 6.42
N ILE A 191 0.42 20.43 7.26
CA ILE A 191 1.61 19.59 7.13
C ILE A 191 1.57 18.55 8.25
N LEU A 192 1.65 17.26 7.91
CA LEU A 192 1.76 16.19 8.89
C LEU A 192 3.11 16.24 9.60
N HIS A 193 3.07 16.10 10.92
CA HIS A 193 4.28 16.02 11.72
C HIS A 193 5.00 14.69 11.46
N PRO A 194 6.31 14.67 11.17
CA PRO A 194 7.01 13.45 10.75
C PRO A 194 7.02 12.33 11.80
N LYS A 195 6.91 12.69 13.09
CA LYS A 195 6.71 11.71 14.18
C LYS A 195 5.50 10.79 13.94
N TYR A 196 4.39 11.33 13.44
CA TYR A 196 3.19 10.52 13.16
C TYR A 196 3.50 9.41 12.15
N ILE A 197 4.24 9.74 11.08
CA ILE A 197 4.62 8.82 10.01
C ILE A 197 5.48 7.66 10.57
N TRP A 198 6.47 7.97 11.40
CA TRP A 198 7.34 6.95 11.98
C TRP A 198 6.67 6.12 13.08
N GLN A 199 5.73 6.70 13.83
CA GLN A 199 4.90 5.92 14.75
C GLN A 199 4.02 4.91 14.01
N LEU A 200 3.50 5.25 12.84
CA LEU A 200 2.79 4.30 11.99
C LEU A 200 3.73 3.19 11.47
N TRP A 201 4.97 3.53 11.12
CA TRP A 201 5.97 2.54 10.77
C TRP A 201 6.26 1.57 11.93
N ASP A 202 6.43 2.09 13.15
CA ASP A 202 6.66 1.28 14.35
C ASP A 202 5.48 0.31 14.60
N VAL A 203 4.24 0.73 14.34
CA VAL A 203 3.05 -0.15 14.42
C VAL A 203 3.12 -1.28 13.39
N ILE A 204 3.51 -1.00 12.15
CA ILE A 204 3.66 -2.04 11.12
C ILE A 204 4.80 -2.99 11.51
N GLN A 205 5.97 -2.48 11.89
CA GLN A 205 7.11 -3.30 12.28
C GLN A 205 6.80 -4.14 13.53
N GLY A 206 6.14 -3.58 14.54
CA GLY A 206 5.76 -4.30 15.76
C GLY A 206 4.78 -5.45 15.53
N ASN A 207 4.12 -5.49 14.37
CA ASN A 207 3.20 -6.55 13.97
C ASN A 207 3.86 -7.62 13.07
N ASN A 208 5.17 -7.54 12.84
CA ASN A 208 5.92 -8.43 11.96
C ASN A 208 7.22 -8.92 12.62
N LEU A 209 7.54 -10.20 12.42
CA LEU A 209 8.77 -10.80 12.93
C LEU A 209 10.00 -10.45 12.08
N GLU A 210 9.77 -10.25 10.78
CA GLU A 210 10.79 -9.86 9.83
C GLU A 210 10.97 -8.34 9.81
N ASN A 211 12.19 -7.89 9.51
CA ASN A 211 12.47 -6.47 9.36
C ASN A 211 11.80 -5.97 8.08
N ILE A 212 10.91 -5.00 8.21
CA ILE A 212 10.24 -4.37 7.07
C ILE A 212 11.15 -3.33 6.42
N GLN A 213 10.76 -2.83 5.24
CA GLN A 213 11.49 -1.77 4.54
C GLN A 213 11.66 -0.55 5.48
N PRO A 214 12.88 0.00 5.64
CA PRO A 214 13.15 1.13 6.55
C PRO A 214 12.76 2.48 5.92
N ASN A 215 11.58 2.51 5.30
CA ASN A 215 11.01 3.64 4.58
C ASN A 215 9.63 3.94 5.17
N PRO A 216 9.14 5.19 5.08
CA PRO A 216 7.84 5.56 5.63
C PRO A 216 6.70 4.72 5.02
N PRO A 217 5.58 4.56 5.73
CA PRO A 217 4.38 3.94 5.17
C PRO A 217 3.88 4.66 3.92
N SER A 218 3.10 3.98 3.08
CA SER A 218 2.48 4.60 1.91
C SER A 218 1.50 5.71 2.30
N SER A 219 1.29 6.67 1.39
CA SER A 219 0.26 7.71 1.54
C SER A 219 -1.12 7.09 1.80
N GLY A 220 -1.43 5.95 1.17
CA GLY A 220 -2.66 5.20 1.40
C GLY A 220 -2.82 4.75 2.86
N PHE A 221 -1.80 4.14 3.45
CA PHE A 221 -1.85 3.73 4.86
C PHE A 221 -1.96 4.92 5.81
N ILE A 222 -1.17 5.98 5.59
CA ILE A 222 -1.25 7.23 6.37
C ILE A 222 -2.67 7.79 6.31
N GLY A 223 -3.28 7.83 5.12
CA GLY A 223 -4.65 8.31 4.90
C GLY A 223 -5.70 7.46 5.63
N ILE A 224 -5.60 6.13 5.59
CA ILE A 224 -6.53 5.24 6.28
C ILE A 224 -6.54 5.53 7.78
N LEU A 225 -5.35 5.58 8.40
CA LEU A 225 -5.21 5.79 9.84
C LEU A 225 -5.63 7.22 10.26
N LEU A 226 -5.39 8.21 9.40
CA LEU A 226 -5.93 9.56 9.59
C LEU A 226 -7.46 9.56 9.56
N MET A 227 -8.07 8.89 8.58
CA MET A 227 -9.53 8.82 8.47
C MET A 227 -10.17 8.05 9.61
N MET A 228 -9.52 7.00 10.14
CA MET A 228 -9.98 6.30 11.34
C MET A 228 -10.01 7.21 12.58
N SER A 229 -9.21 8.28 12.61
CA SER A 229 -9.25 9.27 13.69
C SER A 229 -10.37 10.30 13.57
N LEU A 230 -10.95 10.45 12.37
CA LEU A 230 -11.93 11.49 12.05
C LEU A 230 -13.34 10.94 11.81
N CYS A 231 -13.45 9.69 11.38
CA CYS A 231 -14.70 9.04 11.00
C CYS A 231 -15.10 7.97 12.00
N GLU A 232 -16.40 7.67 12.10
CA GLU A 232 -16.90 6.56 12.92
C GLU A 232 -16.69 5.20 12.23
N GLU A 233 -16.64 5.20 10.90
CA GLU A 233 -16.38 4.04 10.06
C GLU A 233 -15.63 4.51 8.79
N VAL A 234 -14.69 3.71 8.31
CA VAL A 234 -13.88 4.00 7.11
C VAL A 234 -14.00 2.85 6.13
N HIS A 235 -14.44 3.15 4.91
CA HIS A 235 -14.43 2.19 3.80
C HIS A 235 -13.26 2.48 2.89
N VAL A 236 -12.43 1.47 2.66
CA VAL A 236 -11.21 1.56 1.85
C VAL A 236 -11.38 0.67 0.63
N TYR A 237 -11.16 1.20 -0.57
CA TYR A 237 -11.38 0.49 -1.83
C TYR A 237 -10.08 0.27 -2.59
N GLU A 238 -9.88 -0.94 -3.11
CA GLU A 238 -8.74 -1.37 -3.93
C GLU A 238 -7.36 -1.15 -3.29
N TYR A 239 -7.31 -0.80 -1.99
CA TYR A 239 -6.08 -0.84 -1.22
C TYR A 239 -5.61 -2.29 -1.06
N ILE A 240 -6.51 -3.17 -0.64
CA ILE A 240 -6.35 -4.61 -0.85
C ILE A 240 -7.06 -4.95 -2.16
N PRO A 241 -6.35 -5.54 -3.14
CA PRO A 241 -6.89 -5.72 -4.47
C PRO A 241 -8.05 -6.73 -4.48
N SER A 242 -9.07 -6.41 -5.27
CA SER A 242 -10.16 -7.33 -5.59
C SER A 242 -9.75 -8.40 -6.62
N LEU A 243 -10.71 -9.19 -7.10
CA LEU A 243 -10.56 -10.04 -8.30
C LEU A 243 -10.14 -9.26 -9.56
N ARG A 244 -10.20 -7.92 -9.53
CA ARG A 244 -9.69 -7.04 -10.60
C ARG A 244 -8.21 -6.71 -10.48
N GLN A 245 -7.46 -7.39 -9.60
CA GLN A 245 -6.02 -7.20 -9.47
C GLN A 245 -5.32 -7.16 -10.83
N THR A 246 -4.47 -6.15 -11.02
CA THR A 246 -3.72 -5.91 -12.24
C THR A 246 -2.39 -5.25 -11.90
N ASP A 247 -1.44 -5.31 -12.83
CA ASP A 247 -0.17 -4.59 -12.74
C ASP A 247 -0.31 -3.14 -13.18
N LEU A 248 -1.49 -2.69 -13.66
CA LEU A 248 -1.76 -1.28 -13.94
C LEU A 248 -1.62 -0.47 -12.64
N CYS A 249 -0.62 0.41 -12.58
CA CYS A 249 -0.20 1.06 -11.35
C CYS A 249 -1.27 2.03 -10.81
N HIS A 250 -1.82 2.88 -11.70
CA HIS A 250 -2.93 3.77 -11.34
C HIS A 250 -4.03 3.73 -12.41
N TYR A 251 -5.29 3.89 -12.00
CA TYR A 251 -6.45 3.83 -12.91
C TYR A 251 -6.46 4.93 -13.98
N HIS A 252 -5.72 6.02 -13.77
CA HIS A 252 -5.74 7.22 -14.62
C HIS A 252 -4.58 7.28 -15.60
N GLU A 253 -3.66 6.31 -15.55
CA GLU A 253 -2.50 6.25 -16.43
C GLU A 253 -2.43 4.91 -17.16
N ARG A 254 -1.36 4.69 -17.92
CA ARG A 254 -1.10 3.44 -18.68
C ARG A 254 0.23 2.81 -18.30
N TYR A 255 0.71 3.10 -17.10
CA TYR A 255 1.96 2.57 -16.56
C TYR A 255 1.68 1.27 -15.78
N TYR A 256 2.51 0.26 -16.01
CA TYR A 256 2.37 -1.06 -15.42
C TYR A 256 3.58 -1.36 -14.55
N ASP A 257 3.34 -1.65 -13.28
CA ASP A 257 4.33 -2.09 -12.31
C ASP A 257 3.64 -2.80 -11.12
N ALA A 258 3.94 -4.09 -10.95
CA ALA A 258 3.43 -4.88 -9.82
C ALA A 258 3.87 -4.32 -8.46
N ALA A 259 4.98 -3.56 -8.41
CA ALA A 259 5.45 -2.90 -7.19
C ALA A 259 4.47 -1.85 -6.67
N CYS A 260 3.61 -1.26 -7.51
CA CYS A 260 2.54 -0.39 -7.05
C CYS A 260 1.51 -1.17 -6.22
N THR A 261 1.27 -2.45 -6.53
CA THR A 261 0.32 -3.26 -5.78
C THR A 261 0.97 -3.98 -4.59
N LEU A 262 2.20 -4.44 -4.72
CA LEU A 262 2.84 -5.30 -3.72
C LEU A 262 3.86 -4.57 -2.84
N GLY A 263 4.33 -3.40 -3.25
CA GLY A 263 5.34 -2.62 -2.56
C GLY A 263 6.74 -2.81 -3.13
N ALA A 264 7.53 -1.74 -3.05
CA ALA A 264 8.97 -1.73 -3.29
C ALA A 264 9.65 -0.77 -2.32
N TYR A 265 9.39 0.53 -2.46
CA TYR A 265 9.90 1.54 -1.53
C TYR A 265 9.20 1.46 -0.18
N HIS A 266 7.86 1.56 -0.17
CA HIS A 266 7.04 1.46 1.04
C HIS A 266 6.90 0.01 1.51
N PRO A 267 6.68 -0.23 2.83
CA PRO A 267 6.35 -1.55 3.37
C PRO A 267 4.90 -1.98 3.05
N LEU A 268 4.45 -1.73 1.81
CA LEU A 268 3.05 -1.78 1.38
C LEU A 268 2.41 -3.17 1.57
N LEU A 269 3.15 -4.25 1.35
CA LEU A 269 2.68 -5.61 1.63
C LEU A 269 2.26 -5.77 3.10
N TYR A 270 3.12 -5.32 4.02
CA TYR A 270 2.91 -5.43 5.45
C TYR A 270 1.77 -4.52 5.93
N GLU A 271 1.64 -3.34 5.33
CA GLU A 271 0.51 -2.46 5.56
C GLU A 271 -0.81 -3.14 5.18
N LYS A 272 -0.89 -3.75 3.98
CA LYS A 272 -2.08 -4.48 3.51
C LYS A 272 -2.41 -5.66 4.41
N MET A 273 -1.40 -6.41 4.87
CA MET A 273 -1.60 -7.51 5.82
C MET A 273 -2.21 -7.02 7.15
N LEU A 274 -1.75 -5.89 7.66
CA LEU A 274 -2.31 -5.29 8.87
C LEU A 274 -3.75 -4.82 8.66
N ILE A 275 -4.03 -4.09 7.57
CA ILE A 275 -5.38 -3.64 7.22
C ILE A 275 -6.34 -4.81 7.01
N GLN A 276 -5.89 -5.90 6.39
CA GLN A 276 -6.70 -7.12 6.23
C GLN A 276 -7.07 -7.74 7.57
N ARG A 277 -6.11 -7.78 8.51
CA ARG A 277 -6.31 -8.36 9.85
C ARG A 277 -7.35 -7.60 10.66
N VAL A 278 -7.44 -6.27 10.50
CA VAL A 278 -8.39 -5.42 11.24
C VAL A 278 -9.68 -5.11 10.47
N ASN A 279 -9.84 -5.67 9.28
CA ASN A 279 -11.07 -5.54 8.50
C ASN A 279 -12.24 -6.22 9.22
N VAL A 280 -13.34 -5.49 9.41
CA VAL A 280 -14.61 -6.03 9.95
C VAL A 280 -15.65 -6.30 8.85
N GLY A 281 -15.34 -5.97 7.59
CA GLY A 281 -16.18 -6.24 6.43
C GLY A 281 -16.13 -7.70 5.97
N SER A 282 -17.07 -8.10 5.11
CA SER A 282 -17.15 -9.49 4.62
C SER A 282 -16.03 -9.85 3.64
N GLU A 283 -15.68 -11.13 3.59
CA GLU A 283 -14.72 -11.65 2.60
C GLU A 283 -15.22 -11.46 1.16
N ASP A 284 -16.54 -11.53 0.93
CA ASP A 284 -17.12 -11.30 -0.40
C ASP A 284 -16.96 -9.85 -0.85
N ASP A 285 -17.17 -8.88 0.05
CA ASP A 285 -16.92 -7.46 -0.22
C ASP A 285 -15.43 -7.21 -0.54
N LEU A 286 -14.53 -7.81 0.24
CA LEU A 286 -13.10 -7.72 -0.03
C LEU A 286 -12.74 -8.31 -1.40
N LYS A 287 -13.17 -9.55 -1.66
CA LYS A 287 -12.81 -10.28 -2.88
C LYS A 287 -13.43 -9.64 -4.13
N ARG A 288 -14.71 -9.31 -4.12
CA ARG A 288 -15.42 -8.83 -5.31
C ARG A 288 -15.34 -7.33 -5.51
N LYS A 289 -15.30 -6.55 -4.42
CA LYS A 289 -15.34 -5.09 -4.48
C LYS A 289 -14.01 -4.45 -4.13
N GLY A 290 -13.07 -5.20 -3.55
CA GLY A 290 -11.83 -4.63 -3.02
C GLY A 290 -12.11 -3.75 -1.81
N LYS A 291 -13.23 -3.98 -1.12
CA LYS A 291 -13.72 -3.12 -0.03
C LYS A 291 -13.29 -3.69 1.32
N VAL A 292 -12.56 -2.89 2.08
CA VAL A 292 -12.27 -3.09 3.49
C VAL A 292 -13.13 -2.13 4.32
N THR A 293 -13.68 -2.60 5.43
CA THR A 293 -14.44 -1.80 6.40
C THR A 293 -13.66 -1.77 7.71
N LEU A 294 -13.37 -0.57 8.21
CA LEU A 294 -12.60 -0.36 9.43
C LEU A 294 -13.40 0.51 10.41
N PRO A 295 -13.48 0.15 11.70
CA PRO A 295 -14.07 1.02 12.69
C PRO A 295 -13.18 2.25 12.92
N GLY A 296 -13.80 3.41 13.09
CA GLY A 296 -13.12 4.59 13.61
C GLY A 296 -12.59 4.36 15.01
N PHE A 297 -11.50 5.03 15.40
CA PHE A 297 -10.87 4.86 16.72
C PHE A 297 -11.81 5.20 17.87
N LYS A 298 -12.77 6.11 17.66
CA LYS A 298 -13.83 6.44 18.64
C LYS A 298 -14.67 5.21 19.03
N ASN A 299 -14.77 4.22 18.14
CA ASN A 299 -15.56 3.00 18.32
C ASN A 299 -14.70 1.80 18.75
N VAL A 300 -13.39 1.97 18.93
CA VAL A 300 -12.50 0.91 19.43
C VAL A 300 -12.53 0.92 20.95
N HIS A 301 -12.60 -0.27 21.56
CA HIS A 301 -12.63 -0.42 23.02
C HIS A 301 -11.35 -1.14 23.46
N CYS A 302 -10.61 -0.51 24.38
CA CYS A 302 -9.42 -1.08 24.98
C CYS A 302 -9.71 -1.35 26.46
N GLU A 303 -9.34 -2.53 26.97
CA GLU A 303 -9.35 -2.76 28.41
C GLU A 303 -8.25 -1.91 29.08
N PRO A 304 -8.46 -1.42 30.32
CA PRO A 304 -7.51 -0.60 31.05
C PRO A 304 -6.17 -1.27 31.33
#